data_AF-A0A925TL53-F1
#
_entry.id   AF-A0A925TL53-F1
#
_cell.length_a   1.000
_cell.length_b   1.000
_cell.length_c   1.000
_cell.angle_alpha   90.00
_cell.angle_beta   90.00
_cell.angle_gamma   90.00
#
_symmetry.space_group_name_H-M   'P 1'
#
loop_
_entity.id
_entity.type
_entity.pdbx_description
1 polymer ?
#
loop_
_entity_poly.entity_id
_entity_poly.type
_entity_poly.pdbx_seq_one_letter_code
_entity_poly.pdbx_strand_id
1 'polypeptide(L)'
;EGTAALLPVLPDGGVGAPASVDQHAGKSIHPSRQKGPYAHSINLTAEGRFAFVADLGTDQVYTYRVDTAAATLTPASPASVALAPGSGPRHLALSPDGRHAYVINELANTLTTFALDAQTGALTALQTVPTLPADFTTGTTAEVVAHPNGRFVYGSNRGHDSIAVFAVDAASATLSLVEHVSTQGRTPRNFNLSPDGRWLIAANQDGNSLVIYSVDPATGRLKPTGQTLALGAPVCVRFY
;
A
#
# COMPACT_ATOMS: atom_id res chain seq x y z
N GLU A 1 13.87 -11.75 4.40
CA GLU A 1 13.48 -11.80 5.81
C GLU A 1 12.55 -10.62 6.08
N GLY A 2 11.60 -10.77 6.99
CA GLY A 2 10.64 -9.73 7.35
C GLY A 2 10.93 -9.23 8.75
N THR A 3 11.26 -7.95 8.89
CA THR A 3 11.69 -7.35 10.16
C THR A 3 11.07 -5.96 10.28
N ALA A 4 10.58 -5.62 11.46
CA ALA A 4 10.22 -4.26 11.84
C ALA A 4 11.31 -3.71 12.78
N ALA A 5 11.77 -2.48 12.55
CA ALA A 5 12.78 -1.87 13.41
C ALA A 5 12.53 -0.37 13.56
N LEU A 6 12.86 0.16 14.74
CA LEU A 6 12.88 1.59 15.03
C LEU A 6 14.33 2.02 15.25
N LEU A 7 14.78 2.97 14.45
CA LEU A 7 16.14 3.49 14.47
C LEU A 7 16.07 5.00 14.75
N PRO A 8 16.90 5.54 15.66
CA PRO A 8 16.94 6.97 15.92
C PRO A 8 17.60 7.72 14.76
N VAL A 9 17.13 8.95 14.51
CA VAL A 9 17.84 9.91 13.67
C VAL A 9 18.81 10.68 14.57
N LEU A 10 20.08 10.65 14.23
CA LEU A 10 21.17 11.28 14.97
C LEU A 10 21.21 12.81 14.70
N PRO A 11 21.86 13.61 15.57
CA PRO A 11 21.96 15.07 15.38
C PRO A 11 22.62 15.51 14.07
N ASP A 12 23.42 14.65 13.46
CA ASP A 12 24.07 14.87 12.16
C ASP A 12 23.19 14.46 10.96
N GLY A 13 21.95 14.00 11.21
CA GLY A 13 21.03 13.47 10.20
C GLY A 13 21.27 12.01 9.83
N GLY A 14 22.27 11.35 10.43
CA GLY A 14 22.53 9.93 10.23
C GLY A 14 21.49 9.02 10.88
N VAL A 15 21.47 7.75 10.48
CA VAL A 15 20.63 6.71 11.10
C VAL A 15 21.47 5.93 12.11
N GLY A 16 21.03 5.90 13.37
CA GLY A 16 21.70 5.17 14.44
C GLY A 16 21.43 3.66 14.43
N ALA A 17 22.02 2.93 15.38
CA ALA A 17 21.70 1.52 15.58
C ALA A 17 20.23 1.32 15.98
N PRO A 18 19.59 0.19 15.64
CA PRO A 18 18.22 -0.08 16.04
C PRO A 18 18.01 -0.03 17.55
N ALA A 19 17.05 0.78 17.99
CA ALA A 19 16.61 0.85 19.38
C ALA A 19 15.58 -0.24 19.71
N SER A 20 14.82 -0.68 18.71
CA SER A 20 13.84 -1.76 18.80
C SER A 20 13.85 -2.57 17.51
N VAL A 21 13.80 -3.89 17.61
CA VAL A 21 13.75 -4.81 16.47
C VAL A 21 12.76 -5.93 16.79
N ASP A 22 11.86 -6.21 15.86
CA ASP A 22 10.99 -7.37 15.90
C ASP A 22 11.16 -8.17 14.60
N GLN A 23 11.58 -9.42 14.74
CA GLN A 23 11.79 -10.33 13.63
C GLN A 23 10.52 -11.16 13.44
N HIS A 24 9.83 -10.96 12.31
CA HIS A 24 8.66 -11.76 12.01
C HIS A 24 9.04 -13.24 11.83
N ALA A 25 8.06 -14.12 12.02
CA ALA A 25 8.18 -15.56 11.82
C ALA A 25 6.95 -16.12 11.11
N GLY A 26 7.11 -17.26 10.46
CA GLY A 26 6.04 -17.92 9.70
C GLY A 26 6.34 -17.97 8.21
N LYS A 27 5.36 -18.49 7.45
CA LYS A 27 5.40 -18.68 6.00
C LYS A 27 3.97 -18.86 5.50
N SER A 28 3.79 -18.97 4.19
CA SER A 28 2.49 -19.31 3.62
C SER A 28 2.61 -20.24 2.41
N ILE A 29 1.57 -20.32 1.59
CA ILE A 29 1.34 -21.40 0.63
C ILE A 29 2.10 -21.22 -0.69
N HIS A 30 2.50 -19.99 -1.06
CA HIS A 30 3.17 -19.78 -2.34
C HIS A 30 4.58 -20.41 -2.30
N PRO A 31 4.88 -21.40 -3.16
CA PRO A 31 6.02 -22.29 -2.99
C PRO A 31 7.38 -21.61 -3.07
N SER A 32 7.50 -20.53 -3.85
CA SER A 32 8.73 -19.75 -4.00
C SER A 32 8.73 -18.38 -3.31
N ARG A 33 7.58 -17.73 -3.17
CA ARG A 33 7.46 -16.34 -2.70
C ARG A 33 7.14 -16.21 -1.21
N GLN A 34 6.67 -17.29 -0.58
CA GLN A 34 6.23 -17.30 0.81
C GLN A 34 6.91 -18.42 1.61
N LYS A 35 8.21 -18.63 1.39
CA LYS A 35 9.01 -19.62 2.15
C LYS A 35 9.37 -19.18 3.57
N GLY A 36 9.15 -17.90 3.86
CA GLY A 36 9.44 -17.23 5.13
C GLY A 36 8.95 -15.79 5.07
N PRO A 37 9.17 -14.98 6.12
CA PRO A 37 8.68 -13.61 6.19
C PRO A 37 9.34 -12.67 5.17
N TYR A 38 8.55 -11.73 4.67
CA TYR A 38 8.93 -10.76 3.67
C TYR A 38 8.16 -9.45 3.86
N ALA A 39 8.50 -8.72 4.92
CA ALA A 39 7.99 -7.38 5.19
C ALA A 39 8.27 -6.46 4.00
N HIS A 40 7.23 -5.81 3.49
CA HIS A 40 7.29 -5.08 2.22
C HIS A 40 6.93 -3.60 2.35
N SER A 41 6.20 -3.21 3.40
CA SER A 41 5.99 -1.79 3.74
C SER A 41 5.75 -1.61 5.24
N ILE A 42 6.00 -0.40 5.73
CA ILE A 42 5.63 0.05 7.08
C ILE A 42 4.94 1.41 6.96
N ASN A 43 3.80 1.58 7.64
CA ASN A 43 2.99 2.80 7.58
C ASN A 43 2.58 3.23 8.99
N LEU A 44 2.68 4.52 9.29
CA LEU A 44 2.30 5.09 10.57
C LEU A 44 0.91 5.74 10.48
N THR A 45 0.12 5.61 11.54
CA THR A 45 -1.00 6.54 11.78
C THR A 45 -0.52 7.99 11.80
N ALA A 46 -1.38 8.95 11.49
CA ALA A 46 -1.01 10.37 11.43
C ALA A 46 -0.46 10.90 12.77
N GLU A 47 -1.00 10.40 13.89
CA GLU A 47 -0.54 10.73 15.23
C GLU A 47 0.71 9.95 15.64
N GLY A 48 1.20 9.05 14.79
CA GLY A 48 2.38 8.22 15.02
C GLY A 48 2.22 7.20 16.15
N ARG A 49 0.99 6.86 16.57
CA ARG A 49 0.75 5.92 17.69
C ARG A 49 0.87 4.45 17.28
N PHE A 50 0.46 4.13 16.06
CA PHE A 50 0.51 2.78 15.52
C PHE A 50 1.33 2.72 14.24
N ALA A 51 2.05 1.62 14.06
CA ALA A 51 2.71 1.24 12.82
C ALA A 51 2.13 -0.06 12.29
N PHE A 52 1.91 -0.14 10.98
CA PHE A 52 1.41 -1.32 10.27
C PHE A 52 2.45 -1.84 9.31
N VAL A 53 2.81 -3.12 9.43
CA VAL A 53 3.80 -3.77 8.55
C VAL A 53 3.11 -4.83 7.72
N ALA A 54 3.02 -4.60 6.41
CA ALA A 54 2.52 -5.61 5.47
C ALA A 54 3.64 -6.62 5.18
N ASP A 55 3.39 -7.88 5.51
CA ASP A 55 4.34 -8.97 5.28
C ASP A 55 3.79 -9.96 4.26
N LEU A 56 4.38 -9.90 3.07
CA LEU A 56 4.02 -10.73 1.92
C LEU A 56 4.22 -12.22 2.21
N GLY A 57 5.26 -12.54 2.97
CA GLY A 57 5.71 -13.91 3.20
C GLY A 57 4.81 -14.70 4.14
N THR A 58 4.10 -14.01 5.03
CA THR A 58 3.28 -14.60 6.10
C THR A 58 1.78 -14.41 5.93
N ASP A 59 1.35 -13.67 4.90
CA ASP A 59 -0.04 -13.25 4.69
C ASP A 59 -0.62 -12.47 5.87
N GLN A 60 0.18 -11.59 6.47
CA GLN A 60 -0.22 -10.81 7.63
C GLN A 60 0.07 -9.32 7.46
N VAL A 61 -0.75 -8.51 8.12
CA VAL A 61 -0.40 -7.14 8.47
C VAL A 61 -0.19 -7.09 9.97
N TYR A 62 1.06 -6.84 10.39
CA TYR A 62 1.44 -6.70 11.79
C TYR A 62 1.15 -5.28 12.27
N THR A 63 0.70 -5.14 13.51
CA THR A 63 0.40 -3.86 14.16
C THR A 63 1.30 -3.68 15.37
N TYR A 64 1.96 -2.54 15.46
CA TYR A 64 2.79 -2.14 16.59
C TYR A 64 2.28 -0.84 17.21
N ARG A 65 2.37 -0.74 18.53
CA ARG A 65 2.36 0.54 19.24
C ARG A 65 3.75 1.16 19.14
N VAL A 66 3.79 2.44 18.85
CA VAL A 66 5.01 3.22 18.70
C VAL A 66 5.14 4.14 19.90
N ASP A 67 6.29 4.07 20.58
CA ASP A 67 6.68 5.04 21.59
C ASP A 67 8.03 5.63 21.19
N THR A 68 8.01 6.86 20.67
CA THR A 68 9.22 7.55 20.22
C THR A 68 10.06 8.08 21.37
N ALA A 69 9.47 8.33 22.55
CA ALA A 69 10.20 8.77 23.73
C ALA A 69 10.97 7.60 24.36
N ALA A 70 10.34 6.42 24.43
CA ALA A 70 11.00 5.19 24.87
C ALA A 70 11.81 4.49 23.77
N ALA A 71 11.71 4.96 22.52
CA ALA A 71 12.28 4.35 21.32
C ALA A 71 11.91 2.85 21.16
N THR A 72 10.63 2.52 21.35
CA THR A 72 10.12 1.15 21.24
C THR A 72 9.06 0.97 20.15
N LEU A 73 9.08 -0.22 19.54
CA LEU A 73 7.98 -0.80 18.79
C LEU A 73 7.50 -2.03 19.54
N THR A 74 6.29 -1.98 20.10
CA THR A 74 5.71 -3.11 20.85
C THR A 74 4.52 -3.68 20.07
N PRO A 75 4.44 -5.01 19.85
CA PRO A 75 3.28 -5.60 19.19
C PRO A 75 1.97 -5.17 19.87
N ALA A 76 0.99 -4.75 19.08
CA ALA A 76 -0.33 -4.39 19.58
C ALA A 76 -1.12 -5.64 20.02
N SER A 77 -2.34 -5.45 20.53
CA SER A 77 -3.27 -6.54 20.82
C SER A 77 -4.59 -6.27 20.09
N PRO A 78 -4.91 -7.05 19.04
CA PRO A 78 -4.11 -8.11 18.41
C PRO A 78 -2.83 -7.59 17.75
N ALA A 79 -1.80 -8.45 17.66
CA ALA A 79 -0.49 -8.11 17.10
C ALA A 79 -0.45 -8.09 15.57
N SER A 80 -1.43 -8.73 14.93
CA SER A 80 -1.58 -8.78 13.48
C SER A 80 -3.00 -9.13 13.08
N VAL A 81 -3.31 -8.92 11.80
CA VAL A 81 -4.47 -9.51 11.12
C VAL A 81 -3.98 -10.40 9.98
N ALA A 82 -4.58 -11.58 9.86
CA ALA A 82 -4.29 -12.51 8.78
C ALA A 82 -5.16 -12.21 7.55
N LEU A 83 -4.58 -12.33 6.36
CA LEU A 83 -5.29 -12.32 5.09
C LEU A 83 -5.39 -13.76 4.55
N ALA A 84 -6.14 -13.93 3.46
CA ALA A 84 -6.30 -15.25 2.85
C ALA A 84 -4.92 -15.84 2.46
N PRO A 85 -4.66 -17.13 2.68
CA PRO A 85 -3.40 -17.76 2.27
C PRO A 85 -3.11 -17.53 0.78
N GLY A 86 -1.90 -17.09 0.47
CA GLY A 86 -1.47 -16.73 -0.89
C GLY A 86 -1.78 -15.31 -1.32
N SER A 87 -2.26 -14.44 -0.41
CA SER A 87 -2.56 -13.03 -0.72
C SER A 87 -1.30 -12.24 -1.07
N GLY A 88 -0.28 -12.35 -0.24
CA GLY A 88 0.95 -11.58 -0.29
C GLY A 88 0.75 -10.08 -0.06
N PRO A 89 0.33 -9.63 1.13
CA PRO A 89 0.21 -8.21 1.47
C PRO A 89 1.49 -7.44 1.14
N ARG A 90 1.38 -6.33 0.41
CA ARG A 90 2.55 -5.60 -0.10
C ARG A 90 2.64 -4.20 0.48
N HIS A 91 1.76 -3.32 0.04
CA HIS A 91 1.66 -1.95 0.48
C HIS A 91 0.31 -1.71 1.18
N LEU A 92 0.29 -0.70 2.04
CA LEU A 92 -0.89 -0.27 2.79
C LEU A 92 -1.04 1.25 2.65
N ALA A 93 -2.27 1.72 2.45
CA ALA A 93 -2.65 3.13 2.57
C ALA A 93 -3.68 3.30 3.68
N LEU A 94 -3.59 4.39 4.44
CA LEU A 94 -4.61 4.78 5.41
C LEU A 94 -5.60 5.76 4.79
N SER A 95 -6.86 5.70 5.21
CA SER A 95 -7.83 6.73 4.85
C SER A 95 -7.45 8.08 5.49
N PRO A 96 -7.78 9.22 4.86
CA PRO A 96 -7.44 10.55 5.41
C PRO A 96 -8.03 10.83 6.79
N ASP A 97 -9.14 10.19 7.14
CA ASP A 97 -9.79 10.29 8.45
C ASP A 97 -9.22 9.31 9.50
N GLY A 98 -8.26 8.47 9.13
CA GLY A 98 -7.62 7.49 10.01
C GLY A 98 -8.52 6.35 10.47
N ARG A 99 -9.69 6.13 9.84
CA ARG A 99 -10.66 5.10 10.24
C ARG A 99 -10.55 3.80 9.46
N HIS A 100 -9.83 3.80 8.34
CA HIS A 100 -9.72 2.63 7.46
C HIS A 100 -8.29 2.44 6.94
N ALA A 101 -7.99 1.21 6.56
CA ALA A 101 -6.76 0.85 5.87
C ALA A 101 -7.07 0.07 4.58
N TYR A 102 -6.26 0.25 3.56
CA TYR A 102 -6.37 -0.42 2.27
C TYR A 102 -5.07 -1.15 1.97
N VAL A 103 -5.12 -2.46 1.84
CA VAL A 103 -3.95 -3.32 1.67
C VAL A 103 -4.00 -3.98 0.32
N ILE A 104 -2.98 -3.72 -0.50
CA ILE A 104 -2.88 -4.35 -1.82
C ILE A 104 -2.07 -5.65 -1.71
N ASN A 105 -2.63 -6.71 -2.28
CA ASN A 105 -2.16 -8.08 -2.16
C ASN A 105 -1.45 -8.48 -3.45
N GLU A 106 -0.12 -8.55 -3.41
CA GLU A 106 0.76 -8.73 -4.57
C GLU A 106 0.42 -9.99 -5.36
N LEU A 107 0.28 -11.11 -4.64
CA LEU A 107 0.23 -12.44 -5.23
C LEU A 107 -1.19 -12.81 -5.65
N ALA A 108 -2.20 -12.34 -4.91
CA ALA A 108 -3.61 -12.59 -5.23
C ALA A 108 -4.22 -11.58 -6.22
N ASN A 109 -3.55 -10.48 -6.54
CA ASN A 109 -4.10 -9.40 -7.37
C ASN A 109 -5.43 -8.86 -6.83
N THR A 110 -5.45 -8.58 -5.52
CA THR A 110 -6.62 -8.05 -4.82
C THR A 110 -6.28 -6.84 -3.97
N LEU A 111 -7.31 -6.11 -3.57
CA LEU A 111 -7.27 -5.03 -2.61
C LEU A 111 -8.23 -5.37 -1.47
N THR A 112 -7.74 -5.34 -0.23
CA THR A 112 -8.55 -5.57 0.98
C THR A 112 -8.71 -4.27 1.74
N THR A 113 -9.95 -3.90 2.07
CA THR A 113 -10.29 -2.76 2.94
C THR A 113 -10.55 -3.24 4.36
N PHE A 114 -10.09 -2.47 5.35
CA PHE A 114 -10.18 -2.77 6.77
C PHE A 114 -10.77 -1.58 7.53
N ALA A 115 -11.59 -1.87 8.53
CA ALA A 115 -11.86 -0.92 9.61
C ALA A 115 -10.65 -0.88 10.56
N LEU A 116 -10.25 0.32 10.97
CA LEU A 116 -9.18 0.58 11.91
C LEU A 116 -9.75 1.06 13.24
N ASP A 117 -9.51 0.30 14.30
CA ASP A 117 -9.81 0.71 15.66
C ASP A 117 -8.75 1.71 16.17
N ALA A 118 -9.17 2.95 16.41
CA ALA A 118 -8.26 4.04 16.78
C ALA A 118 -7.62 3.89 18.18
N GLN A 119 -8.15 3.03 19.05
CA GLN A 119 -7.65 2.84 20.42
C GLN A 119 -6.63 1.71 20.51
N THR A 120 -6.83 0.66 19.73
CA THR A 120 -6.06 -0.58 19.78
C THR A 120 -5.13 -0.75 18.59
N GLY A 121 -5.40 -0.08 17.47
CA GLY A 121 -4.74 -0.31 16.19
C GLY A 121 -5.22 -1.57 15.48
N ALA A 122 -6.26 -2.23 15.98
CA ALA A 122 -6.77 -3.45 15.39
C ALA A 122 -7.35 -3.19 14.00
N LEU A 123 -7.00 -4.07 13.04
CA LEU A 123 -7.56 -4.05 11.69
C LEU A 123 -8.60 -5.18 11.56
N THR A 124 -9.80 -4.83 11.13
CA THR A 124 -10.87 -5.79 10.83
C THR A 124 -11.19 -5.76 9.34
N ALA A 125 -10.99 -6.87 8.63
CA ALA A 125 -11.26 -6.93 7.20
C ALA A 125 -12.76 -6.73 6.92
N LEU A 126 -13.08 -5.87 5.95
CA LEU A 126 -14.45 -5.56 5.54
C LEU A 126 -14.79 -6.19 4.20
N GLN A 127 -13.87 -6.10 3.24
CA GLN A 127 -14.07 -6.61 1.88
C GLN A 127 -12.72 -6.82 1.20
N THR A 128 -12.65 -7.83 0.32
CA THR A 128 -11.56 -8.03 -0.63
C THR A 128 -12.13 -8.01 -2.04
N VAL A 129 -11.53 -7.22 -2.94
CA VAL A 129 -11.95 -7.10 -4.35
C VAL A 129 -10.78 -7.36 -5.30
N PRO A 130 -11.02 -7.91 -6.50
CA PRO A 130 -9.98 -8.05 -7.52
C PRO A 130 -9.53 -6.69 -8.06
N THR A 131 -8.25 -6.57 -8.40
CA THR A 131 -7.67 -5.36 -9.04
C THR A 131 -7.48 -5.50 -10.54
N LEU A 132 -7.77 -6.68 -11.09
CA LEU A 132 -7.65 -6.99 -12.52
C LEU A 132 -9.04 -7.24 -13.14
N PRO A 133 -9.19 -7.00 -14.46
CA PRO A 133 -10.32 -7.51 -15.23
C PRO A 133 -10.46 -9.04 -15.09
N ALA A 134 -11.70 -9.54 -15.15
CA ALA A 134 -11.99 -10.97 -14.97
C ALA A 134 -11.34 -11.88 -16.03
N ASP A 135 -11.02 -11.33 -17.20
CA ASP A 135 -10.36 -12.01 -18.32
C ASP A 135 -8.82 -11.90 -18.29
N PHE A 136 -8.23 -11.26 -17.28
CA PHE A 136 -6.79 -11.13 -17.11
C PHE A 136 -6.30 -11.84 -15.84
N THR A 137 -5.47 -12.88 -15.99
CA THR A 137 -5.11 -13.81 -14.91
C THR A 137 -3.62 -13.85 -14.56
N THR A 138 -2.81 -13.03 -15.23
CA THR A 138 -1.36 -12.98 -15.01
C THR A 138 -0.98 -11.67 -14.31
N GLY A 139 0.25 -11.57 -13.81
CA GLY A 139 0.75 -10.34 -13.19
C GLY A 139 0.65 -10.31 -11.67
N THR A 140 1.01 -9.15 -11.12
CA THR A 140 1.09 -8.90 -9.67
C THR A 140 0.74 -7.44 -9.39
N THR A 141 0.20 -7.12 -8.21
CA THR A 141 -0.03 -5.73 -7.81
C THR A 141 1.20 -5.09 -7.19
N ALA A 142 1.27 -3.76 -7.09
CA ALA A 142 2.39 -3.06 -6.44
C ALA A 142 1.96 -2.00 -5.43
N GLU A 143 1.51 -0.85 -5.90
CA GLU A 143 1.29 0.33 -5.04
C GLU A 143 -0.19 0.52 -4.74
N VAL A 144 -0.50 1.10 -3.57
CA VAL A 144 -1.85 1.52 -3.20
C VAL A 144 -1.81 2.91 -2.58
N VAL A 145 -2.70 3.78 -3.01
CA VAL A 145 -2.81 5.16 -2.51
C VAL A 145 -4.27 5.52 -2.34
N ALA A 146 -4.63 6.06 -1.18
CA ALA A 146 -5.95 6.64 -0.93
C ALA A 146 -5.97 8.11 -1.38
N HIS A 147 -7.07 8.54 -2.00
CA HIS A 147 -7.24 9.93 -2.37
C HIS A 147 -7.40 10.83 -1.13
N PRO A 148 -6.85 12.06 -1.10
CA PRO A 148 -6.98 12.97 0.04
C PRO A 148 -8.43 13.33 0.45
N ASN A 149 -9.38 13.23 -0.48
CA ASN A 149 -10.81 13.43 -0.19
C ASN A 149 -11.51 12.21 0.46
N GLY A 150 -10.81 11.07 0.61
CA GLY A 150 -11.32 9.85 1.22
C GLY A 150 -12.33 9.05 0.38
N ARG A 151 -12.68 9.50 -0.83
CA ARG A 151 -13.73 8.90 -1.66
C ARG A 151 -13.22 7.86 -2.64
N PHE A 152 -11.90 7.79 -2.86
CA PHE A 152 -11.30 6.91 -3.85
C PHE A 152 -10.01 6.26 -3.36
N VAL A 153 -9.73 5.06 -3.84
CA VAL A 153 -8.48 4.33 -3.62
C VAL A 153 -7.97 3.81 -4.96
N TYR A 154 -6.66 3.89 -5.15
CA TYR A 154 -5.99 3.50 -6.39
C TYR A 154 -5.05 2.34 -6.09
N GLY A 155 -4.97 1.36 -6.99
CA GLY A 155 -4.03 0.24 -6.90
C GLY A 155 -3.34 -0.01 -8.25
N SER A 156 -2.03 -0.24 -8.27
CA SER A 156 -1.31 -0.53 -9.52
C SER A 156 -1.18 -2.03 -9.79
N ASN A 157 -1.33 -2.40 -11.07
CA ASN A 157 -1.17 -3.76 -11.58
C ASN A 157 0.02 -3.84 -12.54
N ARG A 158 0.99 -4.68 -12.24
CA ARG A 158 2.13 -5.01 -13.11
C ARG A 158 1.77 -6.17 -14.02
N GLY A 159 2.04 -6.05 -15.31
CA GLY A 159 1.67 -7.03 -16.33
C GLY A 159 0.40 -6.61 -17.09
N HIS A 160 -0.68 -6.26 -16.38
CA HIS A 160 -1.81 -5.55 -17.00
C HIS A 160 -1.50 -4.05 -17.23
N ASP A 161 -0.45 -3.55 -16.58
CA ASP A 161 0.12 -2.21 -16.73
C ASP A 161 -0.92 -1.09 -16.59
N SER A 162 -1.74 -1.20 -15.54
CA SER A 162 -2.84 -0.29 -15.23
C SER A 162 -2.83 0.21 -13.79
N ILE A 163 -3.58 1.29 -13.56
CA ILE A 163 -4.11 1.66 -12.26
C ILE A 163 -5.57 1.24 -12.20
N ALA A 164 -5.94 0.42 -11.22
CA ALA A 164 -7.32 0.17 -10.83
C ALA A 164 -7.79 1.30 -9.91
N VAL A 165 -8.94 1.89 -10.23
CA VAL A 165 -9.57 2.97 -9.47
C VAL A 165 -10.81 2.43 -8.79
N PHE A 166 -10.92 2.62 -7.47
CA PHE A 166 -12.07 2.21 -6.68
C PHE A 166 -12.73 3.40 -6.00
N ALA A 167 -14.05 3.46 -6.03
CA ALA A 167 -14.84 4.35 -5.18
C ALA A 167 -15.10 3.69 -3.83
N VAL A 168 -14.99 4.49 -2.77
CA VAL A 168 -15.22 4.07 -1.38
C VAL A 168 -16.64 4.45 -0.98
N ASP A 169 -17.43 3.47 -0.55
CA ASP A 169 -18.73 3.73 0.06
C ASP A 169 -18.56 4.37 1.43
N ALA A 170 -19.20 5.52 1.66
CA ALA A 170 -18.98 6.31 2.87
C ALA A 170 -19.55 5.64 4.15
N ALA A 171 -20.52 4.75 4.02
CA ALA A 171 -21.18 4.11 5.17
C ALA A 171 -20.48 2.81 5.58
N SER A 172 -20.08 2.01 4.59
CA SER A 172 -19.54 0.66 4.79
C SER A 172 -18.03 0.54 4.53
N ALA A 173 -17.41 1.57 3.95
CA ALA A 173 -16.03 1.57 3.48
C ALA A 173 -15.69 0.44 2.49
N THR A 174 -16.72 -0.11 1.85
CA THR A 174 -16.58 -1.08 0.76
C THR A 174 -16.14 -0.37 -0.52
N LEU A 175 -15.51 -1.13 -1.40
CA LEU A 175 -14.89 -0.68 -2.63
C LEU A 175 -15.72 -1.15 -3.83
N SER A 176 -15.95 -0.23 -4.76
CA SER A 176 -16.53 -0.51 -6.07
C SER A 176 -15.58 -0.05 -7.17
N LEU A 177 -15.30 -0.94 -8.14
CA LEU A 177 -14.43 -0.62 -9.25
C LEU A 177 -15.06 0.49 -10.11
N VAL A 178 -14.30 1.56 -10.34
CA VAL A 178 -14.65 2.66 -11.25
C VAL A 178 -14.08 2.39 -12.64
N GLU A 179 -12.79 2.08 -12.72
CA GLU A 179 -12.11 1.79 -13.97
C GLU A 179 -10.74 1.13 -13.79
N HIS A 180 -10.23 0.56 -14.87
CA HIS A 180 -8.81 0.27 -15.05
C HIS A 180 -8.27 1.25 -16.09
N VAL A 181 -7.22 2.00 -15.76
CA VAL A 181 -6.60 2.98 -16.67
C VAL A 181 -5.18 2.54 -17.00
N SER A 182 -4.87 2.42 -18.28
CA SER A 182 -3.50 2.12 -18.73
C SER A 182 -2.52 3.17 -18.23
N THR A 183 -1.37 2.71 -17.74
CA THR A 183 -0.25 3.55 -17.29
C THR A 183 0.61 4.12 -18.43
N GLN A 184 0.27 3.80 -19.68
CA GLN A 184 1.00 4.18 -20.90
C GLN A 184 2.50 3.84 -20.83
N GLY A 185 2.83 2.80 -20.07
CA GLY A 185 4.16 2.24 -19.93
C GLY A 185 4.06 0.79 -19.51
N ARG A 186 5.09 0.27 -18.86
CA ARG A 186 5.16 -1.12 -18.41
C ARG A 186 5.64 -1.22 -16.97
N THR A 187 5.07 -2.17 -16.23
CA THR A 187 5.40 -2.46 -14.84
C THR A 187 5.28 -1.20 -13.95
N PRO A 188 4.05 -0.67 -13.74
CA PRO A 188 3.81 0.47 -12.85
C PRO A 188 4.08 0.09 -11.39
N ARG A 189 5.35 0.13 -11.00
CA ARG A 189 5.83 -0.34 -9.69
C ARG A 189 5.45 0.59 -8.55
N ASN A 190 5.28 1.86 -8.87
CA ASN A 190 4.83 2.87 -7.93
C ASN A 190 4.04 3.94 -8.68
N PHE A 191 3.17 4.63 -7.95
CA PHE A 191 2.58 5.89 -8.36
C PHE A 191 2.30 6.69 -7.10
N ASN A 192 2.00 7.98 -7.26
CA ASN A 192 1.52 8.79 -6.15
C ASN A 192 0.57 9.88 -6.60
N LEU A 193 -0.22 10.40 -5.67
CA LEU A 193 -1.09 11.54 -5.85
C LEU A 193 -0.40 12.81 -5.38
N SER A 194 -0.64 13.92 -6.08
CA SER A 194 -0.29 15.24 -5.55
C SER A 194 -1.04 15.51 -4.24
N PRO A 195 -0.51 16.34 -3.33
CA PRO A 195 -1.15 16.61 -2.04
C PRO A 195 -2.60 17.14 -2.14
N ASP A 196 -2.90 17.88 -3.20
CA ASP A 196 -4.25 18.38 -3.50
C ASP A 196 -5.17 17.34 -4.19
N GLY A 197 -4.65 16.14 -4.48
CA GLY A 197 -5.35 15.04 -5.14
C GLY A 197 -5.60 15.24 -6.63
N ARG A 198 -5.20 16.36 -7.24
CA ARG A 198 -5.55 16.69 -8.63
C ARG A 198 -4.73 15.95 -9.68
N TRP A 199 -3.56 15.43 -9.30
CA TRP A 199 -2.63 14.78 -10.21
C TRP A 199 -2.19 13.42 -9.70
N LEU A 200 -2.07 12.46 -10.61
CA LEU A 200 -1.43 11.18 -10.35
C LEU A 200 -0.21 11.03 -11.26
N ILE A 201 0.92 10.62 -10.70
CA ILE A 201 2.14 10.32 -11.47
C ILE A 201 2.41 8.82 -11.37
N ALA A 202 2.32 8.11 -12.50
CA ALA A 202 2.65 6.69 -12.58
C ALA A 202 4.13 6.50 -12.95
N ALA A 203 4.85 5.69 -12.17
CA ALA A 203 6.24 5.32 -12.43
C ALA A 203 6.33 3.90 -13.02
N ASN A 204 6.63 3.85 -14.32
CA ASN A 204 6.71 2.63 -15.11
C ASN A 204 8.14 2.12 -15.15
N GLN A 205 8.45 1.13 -14.30
CA GLN A 205 9.80 0.61 -14.12
C GLN A 205 10.38 0.10 -15.45
N ASP A 206 9.72 -0.86 -16.09
CA ASP A 206 10.24 -1.50 -17.31
C ASP A 206 9.91 -0.68 -18.56
N GLY A 207 9.03 0.32 -18.42
CA GLY A 207 8.74 1.33 -19.44
C GLY A 207 9.75 2.48 -19.49
N ASN A 208 10.60 2.63 -18.47
CA ASN A 208 11.50 3.77 -18.30
C ASN A 208 10.79 5.13 -18.44
N SER A 209 9.61 5.26 -17.83
CA SER A 209 8.81 6.48 -17.95
C SER A 209 8.06 6.86 -16.67
N LEU A 210 7.86 8.17 -16.50
CA LEU A 210 6.80 8.74 -15.69
C LEU A 210 5.68 9.22 -16.61
N VAL A 211 4.42 8.98 -16.23
CA VAL A 211 3.23 9.47 -16.95
C VAL A 211 2.30 10.20 -15.98
N ILE A 212 1.84 11.38 -16.36
CA ILE A 212 1.00 12.25 -15.51
C ILE A 212 -0.45 12.20 -15.95
N TYR A 213 -1.34 12.01 -14.98
CA TYR A 213 -2.80 11.98 -15.14
C TYR A 213 -3.43 13.12 -14.33
N SER A 214 -4.45 13.76 -14.89
CA SER A 214 -5.39 14.56 -14.10
C SER A 214 -6.41 13.63 -13.44
N VAL A 215 -6.74 13.91 -12.19
CA VAL A 215 -7.76 13.20 -11.42
C VAL A 215 -9.05 14.01 -11.42
N ASP A 216 -10.17 13.39 -11.80
CA ASP A 216 -11.48 13.98 -11.59
C ASP A 216 -11.91 13.77 -10.11
N PRO A 217 -12.02 14.84 -9.29
CA PRO A 217 -12.34 14.69 -7.87
C PRO A 217 -13.78 14.24 -7.61
N ALA A 218 -14.67 14.33 -8.60
CA ALA A 218 -16.06 13.90 -8.47
C ALA A 218 -16.20 12.39 -8.70
N THR A 219 -15.42 11.82 -9.62
CA THR A 219 -15.55 10.43 -10.09
C THR A 219 -14.36 9.55 -9.78
N GLY A 220 -13.23 10.13 -9.36
CA GLY A 220 -11.95 9.45 -9.13
C GLY A 220 -11.20 9.10 -10.41
N ARG A 221 -11.80 9.33 -11.58
CA ARG A 221 -11.27 8.86 -12.86
C ARG A 221 -9.98 9.56 -13.26
N LEU A 222 -9.13 8.82 -13.98
CA LEU A 222 -7.83 9.29 -14.44
C LEU A 222 -7.86 9.60 -15.94
N LYS A 223 -7.43 10.81 -16.30
CA LYS A 223 -7.24 11.20 -17.70
C LYS A 223 -5.76 11.51 -17.95
N PRO A 224 -5.12 10.85 -18.93
CA PRO A 224 -3.73 11.16 -19.27
C PRO A 224 -3.62 12.59 -19.77
N THR A 225 -2.62 13.31 -19.28
CA THR A 225 -2.38 14.72 -19.65
C THR A 225 -1.59 14.86 -20.96
N GLY A 226 -0.99 13.76 -21.43
CA GLY A 226 0.01 13.77 -22.50
C GLY A 226 1.43 14.14 -22.01
N GLN A 227 1.59 14.53 -20.74
CA GLN A 227 2.90 14.80 -20.15
C GLN A 227 3.55 13.50 -19.72
N THR A 228 4.74 13.24 -20.25
CA THR A 228 5.57 12.09 -19.92
C THR A 228 7.02 12.52 -19.71
N LEU A 229 7.75 11.77 -18.89
CA LEU A 229 9.18 11.97 -18.68
C LEU A 229 9.89 10.63 -18.86
N ALA A 230 10.90 10.58 -19.73
CA ALA A 230 11.80 9.45 -19.82
C ALA A 230 12.72 9.43 -18.59
N LEU A 231 12.67 8.35 -17.82
CA LEU A 231 13.46 8.17 -16.61
C LEU A 231 13.81 6.69 -16.49
N GLY A 232 15.08 6.36 -16.21
CA GLY A 232 15.50 4.96 -16.10
C GLY A 232 14.90 4.29 -14.86
N ALA A 233 14.19 3.18 -15.06
CA ALA A 233 13.62 2.32 -14.03
C ALA A 233 13.03 3.06 -12.80
N PRO A 234 12.06 3.97 -12.97
CA PRO A 234 11.49 4.69 -11.85
C PRO A 234 10.63 3.75 -11.01
N VAL A 235 10.87 3.73 -9.70
CA VAL A 235 10.20 2.80 -8.75
C VAL A 235 9.63 3.49 -7.52
N CYS A 236 9.73 4.81 -7.41
CA CYS A 236 9.23 5.59 -6.28
C CYS A 236 8.91 7.03 -6.70
N VAL A 237 7.73 7.52 -6.32
CA VAL A 237 7.28 8.89 -6.46
C VAL A 237 6.83 9.40 -5.09
N ARG A 238 7.41 10.53 -4.67
CA ARG A 238 7.08 11.19 -3.39
C ARG A 238 6.97 12.70 -3.61
N PHE A 239 6.02 13.30 -2.91
CA PHE A 239 5.85 14.74 -2.79
C PHE A 239 6.36 15.16 -1.41
N TYR A 240 6.99 16.33 -1.33
CA TYR A 240 7.55 16.93 -0.12
C TYR A 240 6.99 18.33 0.09
#